data_AF-A0A7X3DIA9-F1
#
_entry.id   AF-A0A7X3DIA9-F1
#
_cell.length_a   1.000
_cell.length_b   1.000
_cell.length_c   1.000
_cell.angle_alpha   90.00
_cell.angle_beta   90.00
_cell.angle_gamma   90.00
#
_symmetry.space_group_name_H-M   'P 1'
#
loop_
_entity.id
_entity.type
_entity.pdbx_description
1 polymer ?
#
loop_
_entity_poly.entity_id
_entity_poly.type
_entity_poly.pdbx_seq_one_letter_code
_entity_poly.pdbx_strand_id
1 'polypeptide(L)'
;MTDDRLAENTARYRIWSGDGMRAASLTEDPAEFSVIRCDPESGTWSRSWTIRELDDRATAVRDLSWLESGALLHITYETEKDGTLTVGFVPDAELTDPGDLCGYPAE
;
A
#
# COMPACT_ATOMS: atom_id res chain seq x y z
N MET A 1 -3.43 1.50 28.14
CA MET A 1 -2.92 0.27 27.48
C MET A 1 -2.15 0.78 26.29
N THR A 2 -0.83 0.71 26.37
CA THR A 2 0.12 1.42 25.51
C THR A 2 -0.07 0.97 24.07
N ASP A 3 -0.28 1.94 23.18
CA ASP A 3 -0.34 1.79 21.72
C ASP A 3 1.08 1.58 21.19
N ASP A 4 1.68 0.48 21.63
CA ASP A 4 3.09 0.13 21.43
C ASP A 4 3.12 -1.37 21.09
N ARG A 5 2.52 -1.72 19.95
CA ARG A 5 2.49 -3.11 19.49
C ARG A 5 2.74 -3.28 17.99
N LEU A 6 3.29 -2.25 17.35
CA LEU A 6 3.68 -2.34 15.94
C LEU A 6 5.15 -1.96 15.67
N ALA A 7 5.82 -1.28 16.61
CA ALA A 7 7.19 -0.82 16.40
C ALA A 7 8.24 -1.96 16.32
N GLU A 8 7.92 -3.17 16.79
CA GLU A 8 8.89 -4.28 16.87
C GLU A 8 8.46 -5.54 16.10
N ASN A 9 7.33 -5.51 15.38
CA ASN A 9 6.85 -6.68 14.66
C ASN A 9 7.13 -6.58 13.16
N THR A 10 8.35 -6.90 12.76
CA THR A 10 8.73 -7.22 11.37
C THR A 10 8.07 -8.53 10.89
N ALA A 11 6.90 -8.93 11.40
CA ALA A 11 6.17 -10.00 10.72
C ALA A 11 5.66 -9.41 9.41
N ARG A 12 5.96 -10.14 8.34
CA ARG A 12 5.57 -9.86 6.97
C ARG A 12 4.06 -10.07 6.88
N TYR A 13 3.29 -9.07 7.33
CA TYR A 13 1.85 -9.11 7.25
C TYR A 13 1.45 -9.03 5.78
N ARG A 14 0.81 -10.10 5.30
CA ARG A 14 0.14 -10.14 4.00
C ARG A 14 -1.35 -10.04 4.26
N ILE A 15 -1.97 -9.00 3.72
CA ILE A 15 -3.40 -8.78 3.79
C ILE A 15 -4.05 -9.11 2.45
N TRP A 16 -5.14 -9.86 2.49
CA TRP A 16 -5.92 -10.20 1.31
C TRP A 16 -7.08 -9.22 1.14
N SER A 17 -7.36 -8.90 -0.12
CA SER A 17 -8.59 -8.21 -0.55
C SER A 17 -9.82 -9.02 -0.18
N GLY A 18 -10.97 -8.35 -0.07
CA GLY A 18 -12.24 -9.00 0.26
C GLY A 18 -12.67 -10.03 -0.81
N ASP A 19 -12.30 -9.81 -2.06
CA ASP A 19 -12.53 -10.74 -3.17
C ASP A 19 -11.52 -11.90 -3.22
N GLY A 20 -10.41 -11.81 -2.49
CA GLY A 20 -9.38 -12.86 -2.41
C GLY A 20 -8.45 -12.96 -3.63
N MET A 21 -8.61 -12.13 -4.66
CA MET A 21 -7.79 -12.14 -5.87
C MET A 21 -6.53 -11.30 -5.71
N ARG A 22 -6.48 -10.41 -4.72
CA ARG A 22 -5.34 -9.52 -4.48
C ARG A 22 -4.81 -9.64 -3.06
N ALA A 23 -3.51 -9.53 -2.92
CA ALA A 23 -2.84 -9.43 -1.63
C ALA A 23 -1.83 -8.30 -1.64
N ALA A 24 -1.72 -7.57 -0.53
CA ALA A 24 -0.67 -6.59 -0.30
C ALA A 24 0.20 -7.06 0.86
N SER A 25 1.51 -6.80 0.79
CA SER A 25 2.45 -7.14 1.84
C SER A 25 3.57 -6.13 1.94
N LEU A 26 4.01 -5.87 3.17
CA LEU A 26 5.26 -5.15 3.43
C LEU A 26 6.46 -6.02 3.04
N THR A 27 7.54 -5.38 2.58
CA THR A 27 8.78 -6.08 2.24
C THR A 27 9.83 -5.87 3.34
N GLU A 28 11.08 -6.24 3.05
CA GLU A 28 12.20 -6.03 3.98
C GLU A 28 12.61 -4.56 4.05
N ASP A 29 12.32 -3.79 3.00
CA ASP A 29 12.52 -2.35 3.00
C ASP A 29 11.28 -1.67 3.61
N PRO A 30 11.45 -0.84 4.65
CA PRO A 30 10.32 -0.22 5.33
C PRO A 30 9.54 0.74 4.43
N ALA A 31 10.15 1.27 3.37
CA ALA A 31 9.49 2.13 2.41
C ALA A 31 8.89 1.36 1.22
N GLU A 32 9.00 0.03 1.17
CA GLU A 32 8.54 -0.77 0.05
C GLU A 32 7.36 -1.68 0.44
N PHE A 33 6.41 -1.80 -0.49
CA PHE A 33 5.30 -2.73 -0.42
C PHE A 33 5.13 -3.48 -1.74
N SER A 34 4.67 -4.72 -1.66
CA SER A 34 4.34 -5.54 -2.83
C SER A 34 2.84 -5.79 -2.90
N VAL A 35 2.31 -5.79 -4.12
CA VAL A 35 0.96 -6.28 -4.43
C VAL A 35 1.08 -7.50 -5.33
N ILE A 36 0.31 -8.51 -5.00
CA ILE A 36 0.14 -9.73 -5.78
C ILE A 36 -1.30 -9.78 -6.24
N ARG A 37 -1.50 -10.03 -7.54
CA ARG A 37 -2.79 -10.40 -8.12
C ARG A 37 -2.73 -11.86 -8.49
N CYS A 38 -3.62 -12.66 -7.91
CA CYS A 38 -3.81 -14.05 -8.25
C CYS A 38 -5.06 -14.16 -9.11
N ASP A 39 -4.89 -14.03 -10.43
CA ASP A 39 -5.98 -14.22 -11.37
C ASP A 39 -5.97 -15.67 -11.88
N PRO A 40 -7.08 -16.43 -11.76
CA PRO A 40 -7.11 -17.83 -12.18
C PRO A 40 -7.05 -17.98 -13.71
N GLU A 41 -7.41 -16.94 -14.46
CA GLU A 41 -7.45 -16.96 -15.93
C GLU A 41 -6.13 -16.46 -16.55
N SER A 42 -5.54 -15.42 -15.95
CA SER A 42 -4.34 -14.72 -16.45
C SER A 42 -3.05 -15.08 -15.71
N GLY A 43 -3.14 -15.88 -14.63
CA GLY A 43 -2.02 -16.28 -13.80
C GLY A 43 -1.70 -15.28 -12.68
N THR A 44 -0.66 -15.61 -11.91
CA THR A 44 -0.20 -14.78 -10.80
C THR A 44 0.72 -13.67 -11.28
N TRP A 45 0.38 -12.44 -10.96
CA TRP A 45 1.23 -11.26 -11.15
C TRP A 45 1.63 -10.69 -9.80
N SER A 46 2.85 -10.17 -9.71
CA SER A 46 3.32 -9.45 -8.53
C SER A 46 4.17 -8.27 -8.94
N ARG A 47 4.01 -7.16 -8.24
CA ARG A 47 4.87 -5.97 -8.39
C ARG A 47 5.13 -5.35 -7.03
N SER A 48 6.30 -4.75 -6.89
CA SER A 48 6.68 -3.95 -5.73
C SER A 48 6.72 -2.48 -6.12
N TRP A 49 6.42 -1.63 -5.14
CA TRP A 49 6.51 -0.18 -5.23
C TRP A 49 7.15 0.37 -3.97
N THR A 50 7.83 1.49 -4.12
CA THR A 50 8.28 2.29 -2.99
C THR A 50 7.24 3.36 -2.71
N ILE A 51 6.88 3.58 -1.44
CA ILE A 51 5.96 4.66 -1.04
C ILE A 51 6.49 6.05 -1.46
N ARG A 52 7.81 6.16 -1.64
CA ARG A 52 8.48 7.34 -2.19
C ARG A 52 8.14 7.67 -3.64
N GLU A 53 7.63 6.69 -4.39
CA GLU A 53 7.09 6.93 -5.73
C GLU A 53 5.76 7.68 -5.66
N LEU A 54 5.06 7.61 -4.52
CA LEU A 54 3.80 8.32 -4.28
C LEU A 54 4.03 9.65 -3.54
N ASP A 55 4.90 9.66 -2.53
CA ASP A 55 5.27 10.85 -1.77
C ASP A 55 6.76 10.79 -1.41
N ASP A 56 7.57 11.71 -1.95
CA ASP A 56 9.03 11.72 -1.77
C ASP A 56 9.49 11.84 -0.31
N ARG A 57 8.61 12.33 0.57
CA ARG A 57 8.87 12.56 2.00
C ARG A 57 8.56 11.32 2.83
N ALA A 58 7.99 10.29 2.22
CA ALA A 58 7.63 9.06 2.89
C ALA A 58 8.89 8.28 3.32
N THR A 59 8.89 7.86 4.58
CA THR A 59 10.03 7.17 5.22
C THR A 59 9.76 5.70 5.44
N ALA A 60 8.54 5.34 5.82
CA ALA A 60 8.15 3.95 6.09
C ALA A 60 6.65 3.74 5.92
N VAL A 61 6.25 2.59 5.39
CA VAL A 61 4.87 2.14 5.42
C VAL A 61 4.57 1.61 6.83
N ARG A 62 3.43 2.00 7.38
CA ARG A 62 2.94 1.61 8.71
C ARG A 62 1.85 0.57 8.62
N ASP A 63 0.90 0.77 7.70
CA ASP A 63 -0.27 -0.10 7.56
C ASP A 63 -0.70 -0.20 6.10
N LEU A 64 -1.29 -1.34 5.76
CA LEU A 64 -1.91 -1.62 4.47
C LEU A 64 -3.31 -2.13 4.76
N SER A 65 -4.29 -1.65 4.01
CA SER A 65 -5.70 -2.05 4.14
C SER A 65 -6.41 -2.03 2.78
N TRP A 66 -7.14 -3.08 2.42
CA TRP A 66 -7.93 -3.09 1.18
C TRP A 66 -9.31 -2.45 1.41
N LEU A 67 -9.69 -1.55 0.51
CA LEU A 67 -11.00 -0.89 0.43
C LEU A 67 -11.70 -1.25 -0.87
N GLU A 68 -12.97 -0.84 -0.99
CA GLU A 68 -13.78 -1.03 -2.20
C GLU A 68 -13.76 -2.47 -2.71
N SER A 69 -13.97 -3.41 -1.77
CA SER A 69 -13.94 -4.86 -2.00
C SER A 69 -12.61 -5.41 -2.53
N GLY A 70 -11.52 -4.66 -2.54
CA GLY A 70 -10.22 -5.07 -3.11
C GLY A 70 -9.75 -4.25 -4.31
N ALA A 71 -10.55 -3.28 -4.76
CA ALA A 71 -10.18 -2.39 -5.85
C ALA A 71 -9.09 -1.38 -5.45
N LEU A 72 -9.21 -0.82 -4.24
CA LEU A 72 -8.36 0.26 -3.73
C LEU A 72 -7.52 -0.23 -2.56
N LEU A 73 -6.20 0.00 -2.61
CA LEU A 73 -5.29 -0.26 -1.50
C LEU A 73 -5.07 1.03 -0.71
N HIS A 74 -5.52 1.07 0.53
CA HIS A 74 -5.24 2.15 1.45
C HIS A 74 -3.90 1.91 2.13
N ILE A 75 -2.97 2.84 1.95
CA ILE A 75 -1.60 2.75 2.45
C ILE A 75 -1.39 3.85 3.48
N THR A 76 -1.06 3.46 4.69
CA THR A 76 -0.71 4.36 5.78
C THR A 76 0.81 4.40 5.89
N TYR A 77 1.43 5.58 5.83
CA TYR A 77 2.88 5.74 5.84
C TYR A 77 3.32 6.91 6.72
N GLU A 78 4.55 6.85 7.21
CA GLU A 78 5.19 7.94 7.93
C GLU A 78 5.94 8.86 7.00
N THR A 79 5.99 10.13 7.38
CA THR A 79 6.84 11.15 6.76
C THR A 79 7.79 11.76 7.78
N GLU A 80 8.86 12.40 7.28
CA GLU A 80 9.86 13.04 8.14
C GLU A 80 9.32 14.18 9.01
N LYS A 81 8.17 14.78 8.65
CA LYS A 81 7.65 16.01 9.29
C LYS A 81 6.20 15.93 9.77
N ASP A 82 5.36 15.16 9.09
CA ASP A 82 3.90 15.23 9.26
C ASP A 82 3.32 14.06 10.06
N GLY A 83 4.17 13.20 10.65
CA GLY A 83 3.72 11.99 11.30
C GLY A 83 3.21 10.99 10.27
N THR A 84 1.98 10.51 10.42
CA THR A 84 1.41 9.43 9.61
C THR A 84 0.36 9.96 8.63
N LEU A 85 0.56 9.71 7.33
CA LEU A 85 -0.34 10.05 6.22
C LEU A 85 -0.97 8.79 5.62
N THR A 86 -2.03 8.98 4.83
CA THR A 86 -2.75 7.91 4.15
C THR A 86 -2.98 8.25 2.68
N VAL A 87 -2.89 7.24 1.81
CA VAL A 87 -3.12 7.39 0.37
C VAL A 87 -3.90 6.19 -0.17
N GLY A 88 -4.81 6.45 -1.11
CA GLY A 88 -5.47 5.42 -1.91
C GLY A 88 -4.63 5.08 -3.14
N PHE A 89 -4.30 3.80 -3.30
CA PHE A 89 -3.48 3.28 -4.38
C PHE A 89 -4.25 2.23 -5.19
N VAL A 90 -4.33 2.41 -6.52
CA VAL A 90 -4.97 1.45 -7.42
C VAL A 90 -3.89 0.68 -8.19
N PRO A 91 -3.64 -0.60 -7.87
CA PRO A 91 -2.51 -1.35 -8.44
C PRO A 91 -2.67 -1.71 -9.94
N ASP A 92 -3.89 -1.63 -10.47
CA ASP A 92 -4.25 -2.00 -11.86
C ASP A 92 -4.32 -0.78 -12.79
N ALA A 93 -4.26 0.43 -12.24
CA ALA A 93 -3.99 1.61 -13.04
C ALA A 93 -2.56 1.43 -13.57
N GLU A 94 -2.40 1.19 -14.87
CA GLU A 94 -1.08 1.39 -15.49
C GLU A 94 -0.65 2.79 -15.04
N LEU A 95 0.47 2.85 -14.31
CA LEU A 95 1.04 4.09 -13.83
C LEU A 95 1.60 4.81 -15.06
N THR A 96 0.71 5.33 -15.91
CA THR A 96 1.01 5.94 -17.20
C THR A 96 1.63 7.32 -17.03
N ASP A 97 1.57 7.89 -15.82
CA ASP A 97 2.33 9.07 -15.45
C ASP A 97 2.41 9.20 -13.91
N PRO A 98 3.59 9.44 -13.31
CA PRO A 98 3.71 9.72 -11.88
C PRO A 98 3.03 11.03 -11.45
N GLY A 99 2.50 11.83 -12.39
CA GLY A 99 1.68 13.02 -12.12
C GLY A 99 0.20 12.78 -11.83
N ASP A 100 -0.31 11.55 -11.96
CA ASP A 100 -1.75 11.25 -11.77
C ASP A 100 -2.15 11.02 -10.28
N LEU A 101 -1.23 11.21 -9.34
CA LEU A 101 -1.51 11.13 -7.90
C LEU A 101 -2.08 12.44 -7.31
N CYS A 102 -2.48 13.39 -8.15
CA CYS A 102 -3.17 14.61 -7.73
C CYS A 102 -4.66 14.56 -8.05
N GLY A 103 -5.47 14.24 -7.04
CA GLY A 103 -6.77 14.92 -6.86
C GLY A 103 -7.99 14.01 -6.68
N TYR A 104 -8.33 13.76 -5.42
CA TYR A 104 -9.72 13.86 -4.98
C TYR A 104 -9.79 14.62 -3.66
N PRO A 105 -10.17 15.92 -3.64
CA PRO A 105 -10.88 16.45 -2.50
C PRO A 105 -12.30 15.87 -2.50
N ALA A 106 -12.77 15.47 -1.32
CA ALA A 106 -14.11 14.94 -1.10
C ALA A 106 -15.21 15.91 -1.58
N GLU A 107 -16.25 15.37 -2.20
CA GLU A 107 -17.59 15.98 -2.28
C GLU A 107 -18.62 15.15 -1.48
#